data_AF-A0A4U5W7G5-F1
#
_entry.id   AF-A0A4U5W7G5-F1
#
_cell.length_a   1.000
_cell.length_b   1.000
_cell.length_c   1.000
_cell.angle_alpha   90.00
_cell.angle_beta   90.00
_cell.angle_gamma   90.00
#
_symmetry.space_group_name_H-M   'P 1'
#
loop_
_entity.id
_entity.type
_entity.pdbx_description
1 polymer ?
#
loop_
_entity_poly.entity_id
_entity_poly.type
_entity_poly.pdbx_seq_one_letter_code
_entity_poly.pdbx_strand_id
1 'polypeptide(L)'
;MIPAPNELLVWRDGRHFDRWQDLPCVLCDKPTPMRSHAGEAVHKACAEDWLTAHPSEARRLGRFASDLTPKPKTAGQSDHT
;
A
#
# COMPACT_ATOMS: atom_id res chain seq x y z
N MET A 1 2.42 6.23 1.97
CA MET A 1 3.61 6.35 2.85
C MET A 1 4.41 5.07 2.73
N ILE A 2 5.75 5.11 2.67
CA ILE A 2 6.56 3.88 2.71
C ILE A 2 6.71 3.48 4.19
N PRO A 3 6.30 2.27 4.58
CA PRO A 3 6.41 1.82 5.97
C PRO A 3 7.88 1.64 6.38
N ALA A 4 8.14 1.71 7.68
CA ALA A 4 9.47 1.41 8.20
C ALA A 4 9.86 -0.07 7.93
N PRO A 5 11.17 -0.39 7.91
CA PRO A 5 11.62 -1.77 7.77
C PRO A 5 11.23 -2.58 9.00
N ASN A 6 10.17 -3.41 8.90
CA ASN A 6 9.44 -4.16 9.96
C ASN A 6 7.98 -3.70 10.20
N GLU A 7 7.54 -2.62 9.58
CA GLU A 7 6.16 -2.16 9.66
C GLU A 7 5.34 -2.79 8.53
N LEU A 8 4.14 -3.28 8.87
CA LEU A 8 3.25 -3.92 7.92
C LEU A 8 2.60 -2.91 6.96
N LEU A 9 2.37 -3.35 5.72
CA LEU A 9 1.64 -2.56 4.75
C LEU A 9 0.18 -2.42 5.18
N VAL A 10 -0.34 -1.21 5.07
CA VAL A 10 -1.77 -0.93 5.28
C VAL A 10 -2.40 -0.65 3.93
N TRP A 11 -3.06 -1.67 3.37
CA TRP A 11 -3.86 -1.58 2.13
C TRP A 11 -5.32 -1.83 2.50
N ARG A 12 -5.99 -0.81 3.02
CA ARG A 12 -7.40 -0.85 3.43
C ARG A 12 -8.32 -0.29 2.36
N ASP A 13 -7.79 0.55 1.48
CA ASP A 13 -8.55 1.14 0.39
C ASP A 13 -8.85 0.09 -0.69
N GLY A 14 -10.09 0.12 -1.19
CA GLY A 14 -10.56 -0.80 -2.24
C GLY A 14 -9.77 -0.73 -3.54
N ARG A 15 -9.03 0.36 -3.80
CA ARG A 15 -8.13 0.48 -4.96
C ARG A 15 -7.05 -0.61 -5.02
N HIS A 16 -6.71 -1.19 -3.87
CA HIS A 16 -5.73 -2.26 -3.76
C HIS A 16 -6.30 -3.64 -4.11
N PHE A 17 -7.60 -3.76 -4.39
CA PHE A 17 -8.25 -5.04 -4.65
C PHE A 17 -9.14 -4.98 -5.88
N ASP A 18 -8.68 -5.60 -6.97
CA ASP A 18 -9.45 -5.82 -8.18
C ASP A 18 -9.96 -7.27 -8.23
N ARG A 19 -11.22 -7.46 -7.84
CA ARG A 19 -11.86 -8.79 -7.79
C ARG A 19 -12.20 -9.38 -9.15
N TRP A 20 -12.09 -8.61 -10.23
CA TRP A 20 -12.49 -9.06 -11.57
C TRP A 20 -11.30 -9.55 -12.39
N GLN A 21 -10.09 -9.15 -12.01
CA GLN A 21 -8.89 -9.50 -12.75
C GLN A 21 -7.79 -9.98 -11.81
N ASP A 22 -7.50 -11.28 -11.87
CA ASP A 22 -6.24 -11.80 -11.33
C ASP A 22 -5.11 -11.57 -12.34
N LEU A 23 -4.00 -11.02 -11.85
CA LEU A 23 -2.76 -10.85 -12.61
C LEU A 23 -1.62 -11.57 -11.89
N PRO A 24 -0.57 -12.01 -12.60
CA PRO A 24 0.58 -12.65 -11.96
C PRO A 24 1.27 -11.66 -11.03
N CYS A 25 1.52 -12.09 -9.79
CA CYS A 25 2.27 -11.33 -8.81
C CYS A 25 3.69 -11.06 -9.33
N VAL A 26 4.11 -9.80 -9.42
CA VAL A 26 5.44 -9.42 -9.95
C VAL A 26 6.63 -9.93 -9.14
N LEU A 27 6.41 -10.57 -7.99
CA LEU A 27 7.44 -11.12 -7.12
C LEU A 27 7.47 -12.66 -7.08
N CYS A 28 6.33 -13.32 -7.26
CA CYS A 28 6.24 -14.78 -7.13
C CYS A 28 5.45 -15.47 -8.26
N ASP A 29 5.01 -14.70 -9.25
CA ASP A 29 4.25 -15.08 -10.45
C ASP A 29 2.89 -15.75 -10.21
N LYS A 30 2.48 -15.97 -8.96
CA LYS A 30 1.17 -16.53 -8.63
C LYS A 30 0.05 -15.51 -8.86
N PRO A 31 -1.15 -15.92 -9.32
CA PRO A 31 -2.28 -15.02 -9.51
C PRO A 31 -2.64 -14.23 -8.24
N THR A 32 -2.99 -12.96 -8.41
CA THR A 32 -3.45 -12.09 -7.32
C THR A 32 -4.46 -11.05 -7.79
N PRO A 33 -5.53 -10.83 -7.01
CA PRO A 33 -6.45 -9.71 -7.23
C PRO A 33 -5.89 -8.41 -6.63
N MET A 34 -4.81 -8.48 -5.86
CA MET A 34 -4.24 -7.32 -5.18
C MET A 34 -3.40 -6.45 -6.12
N ARG A 35 -3.40 -5.14 -5.83
CA ARG A 35 -2.64 -4.11 -6.54
C ARG A 35 -1.83 -3.28 -5.55
N SER A 36 -0.59 -2.97 -5.90
CA SER A 36 0.19 -1.96 -5.20
C SER A 36 -0.41 -0.57 -5.42
N HIS A 37 0.12 0.43 -4.70
CA HIS A 37 -0.29 1.81 -4.91
C HIS A 37 -0.01 2.32 -6.33
N ALA A 38 0.98 1.75 -7.03
CA ALA A 38 1.31 2.06 -8.42
C ALA A 38 0.56 1.16 -9.43
N GLY A 39 -0.34 0.29 -8.96
CA GLY A 39 -1.11 -0.62 -9.81
C GLY A 39 -0.41 -1.94 -10.15
N GLU A 40 0.77 -2.21 -9.61
CA GLU A 40 1.48 -3.48 -9.85
C GLU A 40 0.71 -4.64 -9.17
N ALA A 41 0.50 -5.74 -9.88
CA ALA A 41 -0.09 -6.93 -9.30
C ALA A 41 0.88 -7.58 -8.32
N VAL A 42 0.54 -7.62 -7.03
CA VAL A 42 1.43 -8.16 -5.99
C VAL A 42 0.61 -8.64 -4.81
N HIS A 43 1.00 -9.75 -4.18
CA HIS A 43 0.43 -10.12 -2.89
C HIS A 43 0.92 -9.17 -1.81
N LYS A 44 0.05 -8.80 -0.86
CA LYS A 44 0.43 -7.99 0.30
C LYS A 44 1.64 -8.56 1.05
N ALA A 45 1.63 -9.87 1.32
CA ALA A 45 2.75 -10.55 1.98
C ALA A 45 4.05 -10.46 1.16
N CYS A 46 4.00 -10.68 -0.16
CA CYS A 46 5.19 -10.55 -1.00
C CYS A 46 5.73 -9.11 -1.01
N ALA A 47 4.85 -8.11 -0.99
CA ALA A 47 5.27 -6.71 -0.90
C ALA A 47 5.90 -6.39 0.47
N GLU A 48 5.34 -6.91 1.57
CA GLU A 48 5.89 -6.77 2.94
C GLU A 48 7.28 -7.43 3.07
N ASP A 49 7.45 -8.63 2.51
CA ASP A 49 8.73 -9.32 2.47
C ASP A 49 9.76 -8.53 1.66
N TRP A 50 9.37 -7.98 0.51
CA TRP A 50 10.24 -7.14 -0.32
C TRP A 50 10.67 -5.86 0.41
N LEU A 51 9.74 -5.19 1.11
CA LEU A 51 10.05 -4.00 1.90
C LEU A 51 11.03 -4.30 3.04
N THR A 52 10.88 -5.47 3.67
CA THR A 52 11.78 -5.94 4.73
C THR A 52 13.16 -6.26 4.18
N ALA A 53 13.26 -6.88 3.00
CA ALA A 53 14.52 -7.23 2.36
C ALA A 53 15.24 -6.04 1.70
N HIS A 54 14.50 -5.01 1.26
CA HIS A 54 15.02 -3.89 0.48
C HIS A 54 14.65 -2.50 1.03
N PRO A 55 14.93 -2.19 2.32
CA PRO A 55 14.42 -0.99 2.96
C PRO A 55 14.92 0.33 2.34
N SER A 56 16.19 0.37 1.93
CA SER A 56 16.77 1.55 1.28
C SER A 56 16.16 1.79 -0.11
N GLU A 57 15.94 0.72 -0.87
CA GLU A 57 15.38 0.78 -2.22
C GLU A 57 13.90 1.14 -2.19
N ALA A 58 13.15 0.57 -1.23
CA ALA A 58 11.77 0.93 -0.97
C ALA A 58 11.59 2.43 -0.75
N ARG A 59 12.46 3.01 0.08
CA ARG A 59 12.43 4.46 0.37
C ARG A 59 12.83 5.30 -0.84
N ARG A 60 13.81 4.84 -1.63
CA ARG A 60 14.31 5.55 -2.82
C ARG A 60 13.29 5.54 -3.96
N LEU A 61 12.72 4.39 -4.26
CA LEU A 61 11.78 4.19 -5.37
C LEU A 61 10.34 4.55 -5.00
N GLY A 62 10.02 4.60 -3.71
CA GLY A 62 8.63 4.73 -3.26
C GLY A 62 7.78 3.51 -3.62
N ARG A 63 8.40 2.34 -3.79
CA ARG A 63 7.72 1.10 -4.20
C ARG A 63 7.02 0.46 -3.01
N PHE A 64 5.79 -0.01 -3.24
CA PHE A 64 4.87 -0.56 -2.23
C PHE A 64 4.65 0.40 -1.04
N ALA A 65 3.77 1.37 -1.24
CA ALA A 65 3.35 2.29 -0.19
C ALA A 65 2.10 1.79 0.55
N SER A 66 2.05 2.02 1.86
CA SER A 66 0.82 1.99 2.65
C SER A 66 -0.10 3.14 2.25
N ASP A 67 -1.40 2.92 2.41
CA ASP A 67 -2.40 3.97 2.37
C ASP A 67 -2.01 5.14 3.27
N LEU A 68 -2.29 6.36 2.80
CA LEU A 68 -2.16 7.52 3.67
C LEU A 68 -3.30 7.45 4.68
N THR A 69 -2.95 7.44 5.97
CA THR A 69 -3.95 7.67 7.02
C THR A 69 -4.58 9.04 6.75
N PRO A 70 -5.91 9.16 6.63
CA PRO A 70 -6.52 10.48 6.51
C PRO A 70 -6.18 11.27 7.78
N LYS A 71 -5.48 12.39 7.61
CA LYS A 71 -5.26 13.37 8.68
C LYS A 71 -6.65 13.73 9.26
N PRO A 72 -6.87 13.67 10.59
CA PRO A 72 -8.10 14.17 11.16
C PRO A 72 -8.23 15.65 10.78
N LYS A 73 -9.36 16.00 10.17
CA LYS A 73 -9.69 17.38 9.83
C LYS A 73 -9.91 18.09 11.17
N THR A 74 -9.05 19.04 11.54
CA THR A 74 -9.35 19.94 12.66
C THR A 74 -10.63 20.69 12.28
N ALA A 75 -11.74 20.39 12.94
CA ALA A 75 -12.98 21.11 12.75
C ALA A 75 -12.75 22.56 13.20
N GLY A 76 -12.69 23.49 12.23
CA GLY A 76 -12.96 24.88 12.50
C GLY A 76 -14.41 24.97 12.95
N GLN A 77 -14.62 25.12 14.26
CA GLN A 77 -15.92 25.30 14.85
C GLN A 77 -16.38 26.71 14.49
N SER A 78 -17.27 26.80 13.51
CA SER A 78 -17.97 28.03 13.15
C SER A 78 -18.93 28.41 14.27
N ASP A 79 -18.82 29.66 14.72
CA ASP A 79 -19.81 30.38 15.51
C ASP A 79 -21.23 30.15 14.99
N HIS A 80 -22.15 29.89 15.92
CA HIS A 80 -23.56 30.22 15.75
C HIS A 80 -24.06 30.90 17.03
N THR A 81 -24.68 32.05 16.77
CA THR A 81 -25.37 33.00 17.64
C THR A 81 -26.24 32.37 18.73
#